data_AF-A0A0F3QJR0-F1
#
_entry.id   AF-A0A0F3QJR0-F1
#
_cell.length_a   1.000
_cell.length_b   1.000
_cell.length_c   1.000
_cell.angle_alpha   90.00
_cell.angle_beta   90.00
_cell.angle_gamma   90.00
#
_symmetry.space_group_name_H-M   'P 1'
#
loop_
_entity.id
_entity.type
_entity.pdbx_description
1 polymer ?
#
loop_
_entity_poly.entity_id
_entity_poly.type
_entity_poly.pdbx_seq_one_letter_code
_entity_poly.pdbx_strand_id
1 'polypeptide(L)'
;MLDLIINHDTGHLNLYFTPSYFYYIFTVVLLGFIAVKLFSYYNKQITEDSYLENSLNNTIVVCDAFGQSAFIIIGVAMVIIQKIEPLNFWGPLFAFLTSNGGIIIRDFIIGENSVKRVPKGLSIEITLIWALVFSILLDMYGANPNYDTIKYSMIIIIISAFVTHLLLYHFGFRKWRFRNKEVTTSEAESGAEK
;
A
#
# COMPACT_ATOMS: atom_id res chain seq x y z
N MET A 1 1.31 -6.29 12.07
CA MET A 1 1.59 -5.00 12.74
C MET A 1 0.41 -4.58 13.59
N LEU A 2 -0.78 -4.43 12.99
CA LEU A 2 -2.03 -4.11 13.69
C LEU A 2 -2.29 -4.94 14.97
N ASP A 3 -2.18 -6.28 14.86
CA ASP A 3 -2.39 -7.21 15.96
C ASP A 3 -1.35 -7.08 17.08
N LEU A 4 -0.10 -6.72 16.75
CA LEU A 4 0.95 -6.44 17.74
C LEU A 4 0.69 -5.15 18.53
N ILE A 5 0.14 -4.13 17.88
CA ILE A 5 -0.10 -2.81 18.49
C ILE A 5 -1.30 -2.88 19.43
N ILE A 6 -2.32 -3.64 19.06
CA ILE A 6 -3.60 -3.64 19.77
C ILE A 6 -3.69 -4.75 20.81
N ASN A 7 -3.12 -5.93 20.51
CA ASN A 7 -3.36 -7.15 21.28
C ASN A 7 -2.14 -7.54 22.13
N HIS A 8 -1.30 -6.56 22.50
CA HIS A 8 -0.06 -6.79 23.24
C HIS A 8 -0.27 -7.57 24.56
N ASP A 9 -1.43 -7.40 25.21
CA ASP A 9 -1.69 -7.95 26.56
C ASP A 9 -2.41 -9.30 26.58
N THR A 10 -2.95 -9.80 25.46
CA THR A 10 -3.79 -11.02 25.48
C THR A 10 -3.04 -12.31 25.17
N GLY A 11 -1.74 -12.27 24.86
CA GLY A 11 -0.92 -13.47 24.58
C GLY A 11 -1.32 -14.28 23.33
N HIS A 12 -2.42 -13.93 22.68
CA HIS A 12 -2.97 -14.59 21.49
C HIS A 12 -2.87 -13.67 20.27
N LEU A 13 -1.68 -13.62 19.68
CA LEU A 13 -1.47 -13.05 18.34
C LEU A 13 -2.22 -13.91 17.30
N ASN A 14 -3.39 -13.47 16.86
CA ASN A 14 -4.26 -14.20 15.92
C ASN A 14 -3.54 -14.58 14.61
N LEU A 15 -2.59 -13.75 14.16
CA LEU A 15 -1.83 -14.00 12.94
C LEU A 15 -0.75 -15.08 13.09
N TYR A 16 -0.17 -15.24 14.29
CA TYR A 16 0.87 -16.25 14.56
C TYR A 16 0.28 -17.60 14.99
N PHE A 17 -0.91 -17.62 15.60
CA PHE A 17 -1.48 -18.83 16.20
C PHE A 17 -2.52 -19.57 15.36
N THR A 18 -2.91 -19.06 14.19
CA THR A 18 -3.72 -19.83 13.23
C THR A 18 -2.84 -20.26 12.05
N PRO A 19 -2.28 -21.50 12.05
CA PRO A 19 -1.32 -21.95 11.04
C PRO A 19 -1.81 -21.81 9.59
N SER A 20 -3.13 -21.79 9.38
CA SER A 20 -3.75 -21.63 8.07
C SER A 20 -3.32 -20.37 7.32
N TYR A 21 -3.18 -19.23 8.00
CA TYR A 21 -2.76 -17.98 7.33
C TYR A 21 -1.34 -18.06 6.81
N PHE A 22 -0.45 -18.71 7.57
CA PHE A 22 0.92 -18.94 7.13
C PHE A 22 0.96 -19.83 5.89
N TYR A 23 0.16 -20.90 5.85
CA TYR A 23 0.05 -21.75 4.67
C TYR A 23 -0.44 -20.98 3.44
N TYR A 24 -1.48 -20.15 3.57
CA TYR A 24 -1.97 -19.33 2.45
C TYR A 24 -0.90 -18.37 1.91
N ILE A 25 -0.21 -17.63 2.79
CA ILE A 25 0.86 -16.72 2.39
C ILE A 25 1.99 -17.49 1.70
N PHE A 26 2.42 -18.60 2.28
CA PHE A 26 3.50 -19.41 1.73
C PHE A 26 3.15 -19.95 0.35
N THR A 27 1.93 -20.48 0.17
CA THR A 27 1.46 -20.98 -1.14
C THR A 27 1.41 -19.87 -2.18
N VAL A 28 0.91 -18.67 -1.85
CA VAL A 28 0.85 -17.54 -2.78
C VAL A 28 2.25 -17.08 -3.18
N VAL A 29 3.19 -16.99 -2.23
CA VAL A 29 4.58 -16.61 -2.50
C VAL A 29 5.25 -17.65 -3.39
N LEU A 30 5.05 -18.94 -3.12
CA LEU A 30 5.65 -20.04 -3.87
C LEU A 30 5.08 -20.09 -5.31
N LEU A 31 3.77 -19.90 -5.48
CA LEU A 31 3.14 -19.77 -6.78
C LEU A 31 3.68 -18.56 -7.56
N GLY A 32 3.81 -17.40 -6.91
CA GLY A 32 4.39 -16.20 -7.54
C GLY A 32 5.83 -16.43 -7.99
N PHE A 33 6.65 -17.05 -7.14
CA PHE A 33 8.03 -17.41 -7.48
C PHE A 33 8.12 -18.39 -8.66
N ILE A 34 7.30 -19.44 -8.65
CA ILE A 34 7.23 -20.40 -9.76
C ILE A 34 6.81 -19.67 -11.04
N ALA A 35 5.78 -18.82 -10.99
CA ALA A 35 5.31 -18.08 -12.17
C ALA A 35 6.41 -17.20 -12.76
N VAL A 36 7.12 -16.43 -11.93
CA VAL A 36 8.24 -15.59 -12.38
C VAL A 36 9.37 -16.44 -12.96
N LYS A 37 9.75 -17.53 -12.30
CA LYS A 37 10.83 -18.42 -12.74
C LYS A 37 10.48 -19.15 -14.03
N LEU A 38 9.23 -19.59 -14.17
CA LEU A 38 8.72 -20.25 -15.38
C LEU A 38 8.70 -19.25 -16.53
N PHE A 39 8.20 -18.04 -16.30
CA PHE A 39 8.20 -16.96 -17.28
C PHE A 39 9.62 -16.63 -17.74
N SER A 40 10.57 -16.47 -16.81
CA SER A 40 11.99 -16.23 -17.12
C SER A 40 12.64 -17.39 -17.89
N TYR A 41 12.28 -18.64 -17.58
CA TYR A 41 12.82 -19.82 -18.25
C TYR A 41 12.35 -19.95 -19.70
N TYR A 42 11.07 -19.70 -19.97
CA TYR A 42 10.54 -19.72 -21.34
C TYR A 42 11.05 -18.56 -22.18
N ASN A 43 11.28 -17.39 -21.56
CA ASN A 43 11.79 -16.19 -22.23
C ASN A 43 13.33 -16.06 -22.17
N LYS A 44 14.07 -17.18 -22.20
CA LYS A 44 15.55 -17.23 -22.05
C LYS A 44 16.35 -16.45 -23.10
N GLN A 45 15.73 -16.01 -24.21
CA GLN A 45 16.32 -15.16 -25.25
C GLN A 45 15.98 -13.66 -25.10
N ILE A 46 15.13 -13.32 -24.12
CA ILE A 46 14.54 -11.98 -23.85
C ILE A 46 15.09 -11.45 -22.51
N THR A 47 16.24 -11.94 -22.07
CA THR A 47 16.87 -11.54 -20.79
C THR A 47 17.51 -10.15 -20.84
N GLU A 48 17.54 -9.50 -22.01
CA GLU A 48 17.94 -8.09 -22.19
C GLU A 48 16.75 -7.12 -22.29
N ASP A 49 15.51 -7.61 -22.27
CA ASP A 49 14.40 -6.83 -22.79
C ASP A 49 13.65 -6.04 -21.70
N SER A 50 13.75 -4.71 -21.81
CA SER A 50 13.04 -3.70 -21.02
C SER A 50 11.54 -3.98 -20.83
N TYR A 51 10.91 -4.78 -21.71
CA TYR A 51 9.52 -5.21 -21.64
C TYR A 51 9.18 -6.07 -20.41
N LEU A 52 10.02 -7.03 -20.05
CA LEU A 52 9.73 -7.91 -18.90
C LEU A 52 9.82 -7.16 -17.58
N GLU A 53 10.86 -6.35 -17.45
CA GLU A 53 11.04 -5.47 -16.31
C GLU A 53 9.85 -4.51 -16.19
N ASN A 54 9.40 -3.93 -17.31
CA ASN A 54 8.25 -3.02 -17.30
C ASN A 54 6.92 -3.74 -16.94
N SER A 55 6.71 -4.97 -17.43
CA SER A 55 5.51 -5.75 -17.09
C SER A 55 5.49 -6.18 -15.62
N LEU A 56 6.62 -6.61 -15.07
CA LEU A 56 6.75 -6.94 -13.65
C LEU A 56 6.56 -5.70 -12.77
N ASN A 57 7.16 -4.57 -13.15
CA ASN A 57 6.97 -3.29 -12.47
C ASN A 57 5.49 -2.87 -12.46
N ASN A 58 4.81 -2.94 -13.60
CA ASN A 58 3.38 -2.63 -13.70
C ASN A 58 2.53 -3.56 -12.81
N THR A 59 2.85 -4.85 -12.80
CA THR A 59 2.14 -5.85 -11.98
C THR A 59 2.32 -5.54 -10.49
N ILE A 60 3.54 -5.22 -10.06
CA ILE A 60 3.83 -4.84 -8.67
C ILE A 60 3.04 -3.60 -8.28
N VAL A 61 3.00 -2.58 -9.15
CA VAL A 61 2.25 -1.33 -8.89
C VAL A 61 0.75 -1.60 -8.72
N VAL A 62 0.15 -2.43 -9.58
CA VAL A 62 -1.28 -2.77 -9.48
C VAL A 62 -1.56 -3.57 -8.20
N CYS A 63 -0.73 -4.56 -7.89
CA CYS A 63 -0.85 -5.35 -6.67
C CYS A 63 -0.70 -4.49 -5.40
N ASP A 64 0.27 -3.55 -5.41
CA ASP A 64 0.49 -2.61 -4.32
C ASP A 64 -0.71 -1.70 -4.12
N ALA A 65 -1.20 -1.07 -5.19
CA ALA A 65 -2.36 -0.19 -5.14
C ALA A 65 -3.59 -0.92 -4.61
N PHE A 66 -3.83 -2.15 -5.06
CA PHE A 66 -4.96 -2.96 -4.62
C PHE A 66 -4.84 -3.36 -3.14
N GLY A 67 -3.66 -3.86 -2.74
CA GLY A 67 -3.39 -4.25 -1.36
C GLY A 67 -3.53 -3.07 -0.39
N GLN A 68 -2.94 -1.92 -0.73
CA GLN A 68 -3.06 -0.70 0.05
C GLN A 68 -4.51 -0.26 0.22
N SER A 69 -5.30 -0.30 -0.87
CA SER A 69 -6.71 0.10 -0.86
C SER A 69 -7.56 -0.81 0.04
N ALA A 70 -7.34 -2.13 -0.02
CA ALA A 70 -8.02 -3.08 0.85
C ALA A 70 -7.60 -2.93 2.33
N PHE A 71 -6.32 -2.68 2.58
CA PHE A 71 -5.77 -2.54 3.94
C PHE A 71 -6.17 -1.24 4.64
N ILE A 72 -6.56 -0.20 3.91
CA ILE A 72 -7.23 0.99 4.50
C ILE A 72 -8.45 0.54 5.30
N ILE A 73 -9.32 -0.26 4.69
CA ILE A 73 -10.57 -0.73 5.29
C ILE A 73 -10.29 -1.56 6.53
N ILE A 74 -9.34 -2.50 6.44
CA ILE A 74 -8.96 -3.36 7.56
C ILE A 74 -8.43 -2.54 8.74
N GLY A 75 -7.58 -1.53 8.47
CA GLY A 75 -7.06 -0.65 9.51
C GLY A 75 -8.14 0.15 10.22
N VAL A 76 -9.07 0.77 9.48
CA VAL A 76 -10.19 1.52 10.09
C VAL A 76 -11.16 0.58 10.83
N ALA A 77 -11.51 -0.56 10.23
CA ALA A 77 -12.42 -1.53 10.83
C ALA A 77 -11.91 -2.05 12.19
N MET A 78 -10.60 -2.21 12.33
CA MET A 78 -10.01 -2.65 13.58
C MET A 78 -10.19 -1.64 14.71
N VAL A 79 -10.05 -0.34 14.43
CA VAL A 79 -10.30 0.74 15.40
C VAL A 79 -11.74 0.66 15.93
N ILE A 80 -12.70 0.36 15.06
CA ILE A 80 -14.10 0.17 15.42
C ILE A 80 -14.31 -1.09 16.27
N ILE A 81 -13.76 -2.22 15.85
CA ILE A 81 -13.85 -3.50 16.59
C ILE A 81 -13.32 -3.33 18.01
N GLN A 82 -12.24 -2.56 18.15
CA GLN A 82 -11.57 -2.30 19.42
C GLN A 82 -12.15 -1.11 20.19
N LYS A 83 -13.18 -0.46 19.64
CA LYS A 83 -13.89 0.67 20.26
C LYS A 83 -12.94 1.81 20.66
N ILE A 84 -11.95 2.10 19.82
CA ILE A 84 -10.96 3.16 20.06
C ILE A 84 -11.54 4.49 19.53
N GLU A 85 -11.64 5.49 20.41
CA GLU A 85 -12.14 6.83 20.09
C GLU A 85 -11.02 7.89 20.19
N PRO A 86 -11.06 8.98 19.37
CA PRO A 86 -12.03 9.25 18.30
C PRO A 86 -11.66 8.56 16.97
N LEU A 87 -12.67 8.02 16.27
CA LEU A 87 -12.51 7.28 15.00
C LEU A 87 -11.84 8.12 13.89
N ASN A 88 -12.13 9.42 13.89
CA ASN A 88 -11.62 10.36 12.88
C ASN A 88 -10.10 10.60 12.98
N PHE A 89 -9.49 10.34 14.14
CA PHE A 89 -8.05 10.41 14.33
C PHE A 89 -7.38 9.04 14.25
N TRP A 90 -7.91 8.07 15.00
CA TRP A 90 -7.28 6.74 15.09
C TRP A 90 -7.50 5.91 13.83
N GLY A 91 -8.65 6.01 13.17
CA GLY A 91 -8.95 5.29 11.93
C GLY A 91 -7.89 5.54 10.85
N PRO A 92 -7.61 6.80 10.47
CA PRO A 92 -6.57 7.12 9.50
C PRO A 92 -5.18 6.65 9.89
N LEU A 93 -4.82 6.74 11.18
CA LEU A 93 -3.50 6.33 11.66
C LEU A 93 -3.30 4.81 11.55
N PHE A 94 -4.29 4.01 11.96
CA PHE A 94 -4.22 2.55 11.86
C PHE A 94 -4.34 2.05 10.42
N ALA A 95 -5.13 2.72 9.59
CA ALA A 95 -5.17 2.49 8.14
C ALA A 95 -3.80 2.75 7.50
N PHE A 96 -3.15 3.87 7.85
CA PHE A 96 -1.80 4.20 7.39
C PHE A 96 -0.80 3.09 7.71
N LEU A 97 -0.73 2.68 8.98
CA LEU A 97 0.20 1.65 9.44
C LEU A 97 -0.04 0.30 8.74
N THR A 98 -1.30 -0.08 8.59
CA THR A 98 -1.68 -1.37 8.00
C THR A 98 -1.45 -1.40 6.50
N SER A 99 -1.83 -0.34 5.81
CA SER A 99 -1.71 -0.22 4.35
C SER A 99 -0.26 -0.04 3.90
N ASN A 100 0.51 0.83 4.55
CA ASN A 100 1.87 1.16 4.12
C ASN A 100 2.94 0.28 4.76
N GLY A 101 2.65 -0.37 5.90
CA GLY A 101 3.64 -1.14 6.66
C GLY A 101 4.31 -2.24 5.84
N GLY A 102 3.56 -2.97 5.03
CA GLY A 102 4.10 -4.03 4.18
C GLY A 102 5.09 -3.49 3.12
N ILE A 103 4.76 -2.35 2.51
CA ILE A 103 5.61 -1.71 1.50
C ILE A 103 6.88 -1.15 2.13
N ILE A 104 6.77 -0.49 3.28
CA ILE A 104 7.91 0.06 4.01
C ILE A 104 8.91 -1.06 4.37
N ILE A 105 8.43 -2.18 4.91
CA ILE A 105 9.29 -3.32 5.28
C ILE A 105 9.93 -3.92 4.04
N ARG A 106 9.16 -4.14 2.97
CA ARG A 106 9.69 -4.67 1.71
C ARG A 106 10.79 -3.78 1.14
N ASP A 107 10.59 -2.47 1.17
CA ASP A 107 11.53 -1.50 0.58
C ASP A 107 12.80 -1.39 1.41
N PHE A 108 12.68 -1.56 2.73
CA PHE A 108 13.83 -1.65 3.63
C PHE A 108 14.69 -2.87 3.34
N ILE A 109 14.08 -4.02 3.00
CA ILE A 109 14.80 -5.28 2.70
C ILE A 109 15.46 -5.27 1.32
N ILE A 110 14.77 -4.79 0.28
CA ILE A 110 15.20 -4.90 -1.12
C ILE A 110 16.03 -3.68 -1.58
N GLY A 111 15.92 -2.54 -0.89
CA GLY A 111 16.54 -1.27 -1.29
C GLY A 111 15.62 -0.45 -2.19
N GLU A 112 15.59 0.87 -1.93
CA GLU A 112 14.52 1.80 -2.36
C GLU A 112 14.42 2.03 -3.88
N ASN A 113 15.48 1.76 -4.65
CA ASN A 113 15.56 2.11 -6.09
C ASN A 113 15.37 0.91 -7.04
N SER A 114 14.94 -0.24 -6.53
CA SER A 114 14.87 -1.48 -7.31
C SER A 114 13.61 -1.63 -8.17
N VAL A 115 12.53 -0.89 -7.88
CA VAL A 115 11.22 -1.06 -8.54
C VAL A 115 10.55 0.29 -8.81
N LYS A 116 10.05 0.51 -10.04
CA LYS A 116 9.30 1.72 -10.39
C LYS A 116 7.94 1.74 -9.68
N ARG A 117 7.68 2.73 -8.82
CA ARG A 117 6.43 2.84 -8.04
C ARG A 117 5.98 4.28 -7.83
N VAL A 118 4.76 4.42 -7.28
CA VAL A 118 4.26 5.70 -6.76
C VAL A 118 5.20 6.17 -5.63
N PRO A 119 5.63 7.45 -5.62
CA PRO A 119 6.46 7.99 -4.56
C PRO A 119 5.83 7.76 -3.17
N LYS A 120 6.63 7.31 -2.20
CA LYS A 120 6.17 6.95 -0.85
C LYS A 120 5.31 8.05 -0.20
N GLY A 121 5.73 9.31 -0.29
CA GLY A 121 4.97 10.43 0.26
C GLY A 121 3.53 10.54 -0.27
N LEU A 122 3.34 10.36 -1.58
CA LEU A 122 2.02 10.43 -2.20
C LEU A 122 1.14 9.23 -1.81
N SER A 123 1.72 8.02 -1.76
CA SER A 123 0.99 6.83 -1.32
C SER A 123 0.47 6.96 0.11
N ILE A 124 1.26 7.59 0.98
CA ILE A 124 0.89 7.87 2.38
C ILE A 124 -0.27 8.88 2.44
N GLU A 125 -0.18 9.97 1.68
CA GLU A 125 -1.24 10.98 1.60
C GLU A 125 -2.56 10.38 1.11
N ILE A 126 -2.54 9.59 0.04
CA ILE A 126 -3.73 8.89 -0.48
C ILE A 126 -4.36 8.03 0.62
N THR A 127 -3.53 7.26 1.32
CA THR A 127 -3.99 6.37 2.39
C THR A 127 -4.68 7.16 3.50
N LEU A 128 -4.06 8.25 3.97
CA LEU A 128 -4.61 9.08 5.04
C LEU A 128 -5.91 9.76 4.63
N ILE A 129 -5.98 10.30 3.41
CA ILE A 129 -7.18 10.98 2.89
C ILE A 129 -8.35 10.00 2.81
N TRP A 130 -8.18 8.85 2.14
CA TRP A 130 -9.27 7.90 1.97
C TRP A 130 -9.67 7.21 3.27
N ALA A 131 -8.72 6.99 4.18
CA ALA A 131 -9.03 6.49 5.51
C ALA A 131 -9.82 7.50 6.34
N LEU A 132 -9.51 8.80 6.24
CA LEU A 132 -10.27 9.85 6.92
C LEU A 132 -11.69 9.95 6.38
N VAL A 133 -11.85 9.92 5.05
CA VAL A 133 -13.18 9.88 4.42
C VAL A 133 -13.97 8.67 4.89
N PHE A 134 -13.34 7.49 4.95
CA PHE A 134 -14.01 6.28 5.42
C PHE A 134 -14.38 6.37 6.91
N SER A 135 -13.50 6.88 7.77
CA SER A 135 -13.80 7.13 9.18
C SER A 135 -15.00 8.05 9.36
N ILE A 136 -15.05 9.18 8.63
CA ILE A 136 -16.18 10.14 8.71
C ILE A 136 -17.47 9.48 8.25
N LEU A 137 -17.45 8.72 7.14
CA LEU A 137 -18.62 8.01 6.66
C LEU A 137 -19.16 7.03 7.71
N LEU A 138 -18.29 6.26 8.35
CA LEU A 138 -18.70 5.32 9.39
C LEU A 138 -19.21 6.02 10.66
N ASP A 139 -18.62 7.15 11.04
CA ASP A 139 -19.07 7.97 12.16
C ASP A 139 -20.48 8.52 11.91
N MET A 140 -20.74 9.03 10.69
CA MET A 140 -22.07 9.49 10.26
C MET A 140 -23.13 8.38 10.29
N TYR A 141 -22.77 7.17 9.84
CA TYR A 141 -23.68 6.03 9.83
C TYR A 141 -23.72 5.26 11.16
N GLY A 142 -22.85 5.59 12.12
CA GLY A 142 -22.76 4.95 13.43
C GLY A 142 -24.04 5.07 14.25
N ALA A 143 -24.83 6.12 14.04
CA ALA A 143 -26.11 6.32 14.71
C ALA A 143 -27.20 5.34 14.25
N ASN A 144 -27.17 4.87 13.01
CA ASN A 144 -28.12 3.90 12.44
C ASN A 144 -27.39 2.93 11.49
N PRO A 145 -26.69 1.93 12.05
CA PRO A 145 -25.83 1.06 11.25
C PRO A 145 -26.67 0.15 10.34
N ASN A 146 -26.53 0.36 9.03
CA ASN A 146 -27.07 -0.52 8.01
C ASN A 146 -25.93 -1.28 7.33
N TYR A 147 -26.01 -2.61 7.32
CA TYR A 147 -25.03 -3.50 6.70
C TYR A 147 -24.75 -3.13 5.24
N ASP A 148 -25.80 -2.85 4.45
CA ASP A 148 -25.66 -2.53 3.04
C ASP A 148 -24.91 -1.22 2.85
N THR A 149 -25.21 -0.20 3.64
CA THR A 149 -24.53 1.10 3.58
C THR A 149 -23.04 0.97 3.90
N ILE A 150 -22.68 0.19 4.93
CA ILE A 150 -21.27 -0.06 5.30
C ILE A 150 -20.57 -0.80 4.17
N LYS A 151 -21.19 -1.88 3.66
CA LYS A 151 -20.64 -2.68 2.56
C LYS A 151 -20.38 -1.85 1.31
N TYR A 152 -21.34 -1.03 0.88
CA TYR A 152 -21.17 -0.16 -0.28
C TYR A 152 -20.11 0.93 -0.03
N SER A 153 -20.05 1.48 1.18
CA SER A 153 -19.00 2.44 1.56
C SER A 153 -17.61 1.83 1.44
N MET A 154 -17.41 0.59 1.91
CA MET A 154 -16.14 -0.14 1.76
C MET A 154 -15.76 -0.31 0.29
N ILE A 155 -16.71 -0.75 -0.56
CA ILE A 155 -16.46 -0.96 -1.99
C ILE A 155 -16.08 0.36 -2.68
N ILE A 156 -16.80 1.45 -2.39
CA ILE A 156 -16.53 2.77 -2.96
C ILE A 156 -15.13 3.25 -2.56
N ILE A 157 -14.75 3.10 -1.29
CA ILE A 157 -13.42 3.51 -0.81
C ILE A 157 -12.31 2.67 -1.45
N ILE A 158 -12.48 1.34 -1.56
CA ILE A 158 -11.50 0.46 -2.21
C ILE A 158 -11.31 0.89 -3.67
N ILE A 159 -12.40 1.06 -4.42
CA ILE A 159 -12.34 1.46 -5.83
C ILE A 159 -11.70 2.85 -5.97
N SER A 160 -12.11 3.80 -5.14
CA SER A 160 -11.64 5.19 -5.24
C SER A 160 -10.16 5.32 -4.88
N ALA A 161 -9.71 4.67 -3.80
CA ALA A 161 -8.31 4.62 -3.42
C ALA A 161 -7.47 3.93 -4.49
N PHE A 162 -7.94 2.81 -5.03
CA PHE A 162 -7.25 2.05 -6.07
C PHE A 162 -7.08 2.87 -7.35
N VAL A 163 -8.16 3.48 -7.84
CA VAL A 163 -8.13 4.35 -9.01
C VAL A 163 -7.22 5.55 -8.77
N THR A 164 -7.25 6.15 -7.58
CA THR A 164 -6.35 7.28 -7.24
C THR A 164 -4.88 6.87 -7.30
N HIS A 165 -4.52 5.71 -6.74
CA HIS A 165 -3.16 5.17 -6.83
C HIS A 165 -2.71 4.96 -8.28
N LEU A 166 -3.56 4.38 -9.14
CA LEU A 166 -3.25 4.17 -10.55
C LEU A 166 -3.13 5.47 -11.33
N LEU A 167 -4.02 6.44 -11.08
CA LEU A 167 -3.95 7.76 -11.68
C LEU A 167 -2.65 8.48 -11.29
N LEU A 168 -2.25 8.43 -10.02
CA LEU A 168 -0.98 9.02 -9.60
C LEU A 168 0.24 8.29 -10.16
N TYR A 169 0.18 6.97 -10.34
CA TYR A 169 1.24 6.27 -11.04
C TYR A 169 1.38 6.76 -12.50
N HIS A 170 0.26 6.93 -13.20
CA HIS A 170 0.26 7.37 -14.59
C HIS A 170 0.61 8.86 -14.76
N PHE A 171 0.03 9.75 -13.95
CA PHE A 171 0.19 11.21 -14.07
C PHE A 171 1.34 11.77 -13.22
N GLY A 172 1.61 11.19 -12.05
CA GLY A 172 2.62 11.66 -11.09
C GLY A 172 4.05 11.54 -11.60
N PHE A 173 4.30 10.68 -12.60
CA PHE A 173 5.59 10.58 -13.30
C PHE A 173 6.02 11.91 -13.94
N ARG A 174 5.07 12.79 -14.27
CA ARG A 174 5.35 14.05 -14.96
C ARG A 174 5.77 15.18 -14.01
N LYS A 175 5.40 15.16 -12.73
CA LYS A 175 5.62 16.29 -11.80
C LYS A 175 6.94 16.19 -11.01
N TRP A 176 7.47 14.99 -10.77
CA TRP A 176 8.74 14.82 -10.02
C TRP A 176 10.00 14.97 -10.88
N ARG A 177 9.92 14.70 -12.20
CA ARG A 177 11.01 14.95 -13.15
C ARG A 177 11.46 16.42 -13.20
N PHE A 178 10.59 17.36 -12.85
CA PHE A 178 10.92 18.79 -12.82
C PHE A 178 11.62 19.22 -11.53
N ARG A 179 11.34 18.60 -10.37
CA ARG A 179 11.98 18.98 -9.10
C ARG A 179 13.44 18.50 -8.99
N ASN A 180 13.80 17.36 -9.58
CA ASN A 180 15.19 16.90 -9.60
C ASN A 180 16.09 17.65 -10.59
N LYS A 181 15.52 18.37 -11.55
CA LYS A 181 16.33 19.21 -12.47
C LYS A 181 16.86 20.47 -11.78
N GLU A 182 16.09 21.04 -10.86
CA GLU A 182 16.48 22.27 -10.14
C GLU A 182 17.55 21.98 -9.07
N VAL A 183 17.47 20.84 -8.37
CA VAL A 183 18.48 20.45 -7.37
C VAL A 183 19.85 20.16 -8.02
N THR A 184 19.85 19.53 -9.20
CA THR A 184 21.10 19.24 -9.93
C THR A 184 21.74 20.46 -10.59
N THR A 185 20.97 21.52 -10.89
CA THR A 185 21.53 22.80 -11.37
C THR A 185 22.05 23.66 -10.22
N SER A 186 21.36 23.66 -9.07
CA SER A 186 21.79 24.37 -7.86
C SER A 186 23.11 23.84 -7.27
N GLU A 187 23.35 22.53 -7.28
CA GLU A 187 24.61 21.94 -6.79
C GLU A 187 25.77 22.12 -7.78
N ALA A 188 25.49 22.17 -9.09
CA ALA A 188 26.51 22.41 -10.11
C ALA A 188 27.01 23.85 -10.12
N GLU A 189 26.15 24.84 -9.83
CA GLU A 189 26.53 26.24 -9.74
C GLU A 189 27.26 26.56 -8.42
N SER A 190 26.91 25.89 -7.31
CA SER A 190 27.60 26.03 -6.01
C SER A 190 28.96 25.33 -5.95
N GLY A 191 29.22 24.35 -6.81
CA GLY A 191 30.48 23.59 -6.84
C GLY A 191 31.56 24.19 -7.74
N ALA A 192 31.22 25.20 -8.55
CA ALA A 192 32.15 25.89 -9.46
C ALA A 192 32.77 27.16 -8.86
N GLU A 193 32.36 27.56 -7.65
CA GLU A 193 32.81 28.79 -6.97
C GLU A 193 33.69 28.54 -5.74
N LYS A 194 34.42 27.41 -5.70
CA LYS A 194 35.46 27.14 -4.70
C LYS A 194 36.75 26.63 -5.32
#